data_AF-A0A913YEV3-F1
#
_entry.id   AF-A0A913YEV3-F1
#
_cell.length_a   1.000
_cell.length_b   1.000
_cell.length_c   1.000
_cell.angle_alpha   90.00
_cell.angle_beta   90.00
_cell.angle_gamma   90.00
#
_symmetry.space_group_name_H-M   'P 1'
#
loop_
_entity.id
_entity.type
_entity.pdbx_description
1 polymer ?
#
loop_
_entity_poly.entity_id
_entity_poly.type
_entity_poly.pdbx_seq_one_letter_code
_entity_poly.pdbx_strand_id
1 'polypeptide(L)'
;MSKHCGRSCKICPVTVNCKDLKSRVQCLVWAEKGHCKKSKVWMYKNCPKSCGRCLAAECKDSNKLCSFWAKIGECSKNKPYMHKHCQKSCGICKASQCDDSASVKQNCPQWAKKGECNKNKVWMYTNCPMSCNIC
;
A
#
# COMPACT_ATOMS: atom_id res chain seq x y z
N MET A 1 -24.69 -14.36 5.22
CA MET A 1 -24.71 -13.81 3.84
C MET A 1 -24.58 -12.29 3.91
N SER A 2 -23.41 -11.71 3.60
CA SER A 2 -23.20 -10.27 3.74
C SER A 2 -23.78 -9.51 2.55
N LYS A 3 -24.98 -8.96 2.74
CA LYS A 3 -25.70 -8.10 1.79
C LYS A 3 -25.06 -6.71 1.75
N HIS A 4 -24.17 -6.44 0.81
CA HIS A 4 -23.76 -5.06 0.54
C HIS A 4 -23.65 -4.79 -0.97
N CYS A 5 -24.75 -4.33 -1.56
CA CYS A 5 -24.75 -3.22 -2.51
C CYS A 5 -26.20 -2.81 -2.82
N GLY A 6 -26.74 -1.84 -2.08
CA GLY A 6 -27.98 -1.16 -2.46
C GLY A 6 -27.67 -0.17 -3.59
N ARG A 7 -28.43 -0.22 -4.68
CA ARG A 7 -28.27 0.57 -5.92
C ARG A 7 -28.58 2.07 -5.76
N SER A 8 -28.15 2.72 -4.68
CA SER A 8 -28.51 4.13 -4.43
C SER A 8 -27.28 4.99 -4.13
N CYS A 9 -27.05 5.94 -5.04
CA CYS A 9 -26.30 7.18 -4.89
C CYS A 9 -24.75 7.11 -4.81
N LYS A 10 -24.13 7.21 -6.00
CA LYS A 10 -22.93 8.00 -6.36
C LYS A 10 -21.63 7.90 -5.55
N ILE A 11 -21.55 7.13 -4.47
CA ILE A 11 -20.33 6.88 -3.72
C ILE A 11 -20.27 5.38 -3.43
N CYS A 12 -19.44 4.66 -4.19
CA CYS A 12 -19.05 3.33 -3.76
C CYS A 12 -18.38 3.48 -2.37
N PRO A 13 -18.64 2.61 -1.38
CA PRO A 13 -17.95 2.66 -0.10
C PRO A 13 -16.46 2.42 -0.35
N VAL A 14 -15.64 3.41 -0.01
CA VAL A 14 -14.19 3.32 -0.07
C VAL A 14 -13.76 2.39 1.05
N THR A 15 -12.98 1.36 0.73
CA THR A 15 -12.57 0.35 1.72
C THR A 15 -11.31 0.84 2.44
N VAL A 16 -11.44 1.05 3.76
CA VAL A 16 -10.30 1.38 4.65
C VAL A 16 -9.44 0.13 4.80
N ASN A 17 -8.11 0.28 4.71
CA ASN A 17 -7.16 -0.83 4.81
C ASN A 17 -7.39 -1.96 3.78
N CYS A 18 -7.86 -1.62 2.57
CA CYS A 18 -7.88 -2.60 1.49
C CYS A 18 -6.52 -2.81 0.85
N LYS A 19 -6.38 -3.99 0.24
CA LYS A 19 -5.21 -4.42 -0.52
C LYS A 19 -5.64 -4.88 -1.90
N ASP A 20 -4.70 -4.88 -2.83
CA ASP A 20 -4.89 -5.60 -4.08
C ASP A 20 -5.04 -7.10 -3.79
N LEU A 21 -6.02 -7.74 -4.42
CA LEU A 21 -6.26 -9.18 -4.33
C LEU A 21 -5.42 -9.94 -5.37
N LYS A 22 -5.04 -9.27 -6.46
CA LYS A 22 -4.08 -9.76 -7.43
C LYS A 22 -2.67 -9.26 -7.10
N SER A 23 -1.68 -9.79 -7.82
CA SER A 23 -0.27 -9.41 -7.65
C SER A 23 -0.13 -7.89 -7.71
N ARG A 24 0.54 -7.31 -6.71
CA ARG A 24 0.83 -5.86 -6.63
C ARG A 24 1.41 -5.35 -7.94
N VAL A 25 2.40 -6.06 -8.49
CA VAL A 25 3.08 -5.66 -9.72
C VAL A 25 2.13 -5.67 -10.92
N GLN A 26 1.28 -6.70 -11.04
CA GLN A 26 0.29 -6.75 -12.12
C GLN A 26 -0.76 -5.65 -11.98
N CYS A 27 -1.27 -5.43 -10.77
CA CYS A 27 -2.24 -4.37 -10.49
C CYS A 27 -1.69 -2.98 -10.81
N LEU A 28 -0.43 -2.68 -10.47
CA LEU A 28 0.24 -1.44 -10.82
C LEU A 28 0.34 -1.27 -12.35
N VAL A 29 0.85 -2.29 -13.04
CA VAL A 29 1.01 -2.26 -14.51
C VAL A 29 -0.34 -2.11 -15.23
N TRP A 30 -1.38 -2.80 -14.78
CA TRP A 30 -2.73 -2.66 -15.35
C TRP A 30 -3.34 -1.29 -15.06
N ALA A 31 -3.12 -0.75 -13.85
CA ALA A 31 -3.60 0.58 -13.50
C ALA A 31 -2.98 1.66 -14.41
N GLU A 32 -1.67 1.62 -14.64
CA GLU A 32 -0.97 2.53 -15.55
C GLU A 32 -1.44 2.40 -17.00
N LYS A 33 -1.72 1.18 -17.46
CA LYS A 33 -2.31 0.91 -18.79
C LYS A 33 -3.77 1.37 -18.91
N GLY A 34 -4.34 1.97 -17.87
CA GLY A 34 -5.68 2.54 -17.86
C GLY A 34 -6.79 1.51 -17.61
N HIS A 35 -6.48 0.31 -17.14
CA HIS A 35 -7.51 -0.70 -16.85
C HIS A 35 -8.45 -0.27 -15.72
N CYS A 36 -8.03 0.64 -14.83
CA CYS A 36 -8.94 1.22 -13.84
C CYS A 36 -10.14 1.97 -14.48
N LYS A 37 -9.99 2.41 -15.74
CA LYS A 37 -11.07 2.99 -16.55
C LYS A 37 -11.71 1.94 -17.46
N LYS A 38 -10.90 1.20 -18.24
CA LYS A 38 -11.37 0.23 -19.25
C LYS A 38 -12.06 -1.00 -18.64
N SER A 39 -11.56 -1.48 -17.51
CA SER A 39 -12.02 -2.69 -16.81
C SER A 39 -12.44 -2.38 -15.38
N LYS A 40 -13.12 -1.23 -15.20
CA LYS A 40 -13.46 -0.58 -13.93
C LYS A 40 -13.95 -1.55 -12.85
N VAL A 41 -14.98 -2.33 -13.14
CA VAL A 41 -15.61 -3.25 -12.17
C VAL A 41 -14.61 -4.32 -11.70
N TRP A 42 -13.90 -4.94 -12.64
CA TRP A 42 -12.93 -5.99 -12.33
C TRP A 42 -11.74 -5.43 -11.56
N MET A 43 -11.19 -4.31 -12.02
CA MET A 43 -10.04 -3.66 -11.39
C MET A 43 -10.37 -3.12 -10.00
N TYR A 44 -11.57 -2.59 -9.76
CA TYR A 44 -11.94 -2.12 -8.43
C TYR A 44 -12.16 -3.27 -7.44
N LYS A 45 -12.56 -4.45 -7.93
CA LYS A 45 -12.69 -5.63 -7.09
C LYS A 45 -11.32 -6.28 -6.79
N ASN A 46 -10.44 -6.36 -7.77
CA ASN A 46 -9.22 -7.16 -7.70
C ASN A 46 -7.95 -6.34 -7.43
N CYS A 47 -7.94 -5.07 -7.81
CA CYS A 47 -6.84 -4.13 -7.68
C CYS A 47 -7.30 -2.77 -7.08
N PRO A 48 -8.10 -2.76 -5.98
CA PRO A 48 -8.61 -1.53 -5.42
C PRO A 48 -7.51 -0.57 -4.94
N LYS A 49 -6.37 -1.07 -4.46
CA LYS A 49 -5.28 -0.20 -3.97
C LYS A 49 -4.61 0.47 -5.16
N SER A 50 -4.22 -0.31 -6.17
CA SER A 50 -3.58 0.23 -7.38
C SER A 50 -4.48 1.17 -8.18
N CYS A 51 -5.82 1.03 -8.10
CA CYS A 51 -6.76 1.96 -8.72
C CYS A 51 -7.14 3.17 -7.85
N GLY A 52 -6.46 3.42 -6.73
CA GLY A 52 -6.75 4.54 -5.83
C GLY A 52 -8.11 4.43 -5.15
N ARG A 53 -8.64 3.21 -5.04
CA ARG A 53 -9.94 2.90 -4.41
C ARG A 53 -9.80 2.51 -2.95
N CYS A 54 -8.57 2.28 -2.48
CA CYS A 54 -8.28 2.17 -1.07
C CYS A 54 -8.08 3.55 -0.45
N LEU A 55 -8.81 3.84 0.63
CA LEU A 55 -8.36 4.87 1.56
C LEU A 55 -7.17 4.29 2.32
N ALA A 56 -6.02 4.95 2.20
CA ALA A 56 -5.01 4.79 3.22
C ALA A 56 -5.66 5.19 4.54
N ALA A 57 -5.68 4.31 5.54
CA ALA A 57 -5.98 4.77 6.89
C ALA A 57 -5.02 5.91 7.19
N GLU A 58 -5.54 7.07 7.59
CA GLU A 58 -4.70 8.20 7.96
C GLU A 58 -3.70 7.70 8.98
N CYS A 59 -2.43 7.71 8.60
CA CYS A 59 -1.43 7.15 9.46
C CYS A 59 -1.01 8.18 10.50
N LYS A 60 -1.78 8.18 11.57
CA LYS A 60 -1.69 9.13 12.66
C LYS A 60 -1.80 8.40 13.99
N ASP A 61 -1.33 9.08 15.01
CA ASP A 61 -1.66 8.70 16.37
C ASP A 61 -3.02 9.29 16.72
N SER A 62 -3.93 8.45 17.20
CA SER A 62 -5.22 8.89 17.72
C SER A 62 -5.17 9.32 19.18
N ASN A 63 -4.05 9.09 19.87
CA ASN A 63 -3.86 9.47 21.27
C ASN A 63 -2.59 10.31 21.44
N LYS A 64 -2.68 11.38 22.24
CA LYS A 64 -1.55 12.26 22.57
C LYS A 64 -0.41 11.53 23.30
N LEU A 65 -0.73 10.45 24.03
CA LEU A 65 0.24 9.64 24.78
C LEU A 65 0.93 8.56 23.95
N CYS A 66 0.58 8.39 22.67
CA CYS A 66 1.17 7.38 21.80
C CYS A 66 2.71 7.44 21.77
N SER A 67 3.29 8.64 21.76
CA SER A 67 4.76 8.80 21.78
C SER A 67 5.38 8.30 23.08
N PHE A 68 4.74 8.57 24.22
CA PHE A 68 5.18 8.09 25.53
C PHE A 68 5.07 6.56 25.62
N TRP A 69 3.93 5.99 25.24
CA TRP A 69 3.69 4.55 25.26
C TRP A 69 4.65 3.80 24.33
N ALA A 70 4.92 4.34 23.14
CA ALA A 70 5.93 3.78 22.25
C ALA A 70 7.33 3.74 22.90
N LYS A 71 7.73 4.82 23.60
CA LYS A 71 9.04 4.88 24.29
C LYS A 71 9.17 3.85 25.41
N ILE A 72 8.10 3.53 26.13
CA ILE A 72 8.13 2.51 27.21
C ILE A 72 7.88 1.08 26.71
N GLY A 73 7.80 0.89 25.39
CA GLY A 73 7.74 -0.42 24.74
C GLY A 73 6.34 -0.99 24.51
N GLU A 74 5.27 -0.19 24.61
CA GLU A 74 3.90 -0.65 24.40
C GLU A 74 3.66 -1.15 22.97
N CYS A 75 4.42 -0.67 21.99
CA CYS A 75 4.33 -1.18 20.62
C CYS A 75 4.61 -2.69 20.52
N SER A 76 5.35 -3.27 21.47
CA SER A 76 5.60 -4.70 21.56
C SER A 76 4.67 -5.39 22.55
N LYS A 77 4.43 -4.77 23.72
CA LYS A 77 3.63 -5.34 24.81
C LYS A 77 2.13 -5.33 24.55
N ASN A 78 1.64 -4.29 23.86
CA ASN A 78 0.22 -4.05 23.58
C ASN A 78 -0.01 -3.74 22.08
N LYS A 79 0.50 -4.63 21.22
CA LYS A 79 0.37 -4.53 19.77
C LYS A 79 -1.05 -4.22 19.28
N PRO A 80 -2.13 -4.92 19.73
CA PRO A 80 -3.46 -4.70 19.16
C PRO A 80 -3.96 -3.26 19.34
N TYR A 81 -3.76 -2.69 20.52
CA TYR A 81 -4.14 -1.30 20.78
C TYR A 81 -3.22 -0.32 20.05
N MET A 82 -1.91 -0.50 20.24
CA MET A 82 -0.91 0.42 19.70
C MET A 82 -0.89 0.44 18.17
N HIS A 83 -1.12 -0.70 17.52
CA HIS A 83 -1.18 -0.76 16.06
C HIS A 83 -2.44 -0.15 15.48
N LYS A 84 -3.52 -0.10 16.26
CA LYS A 84 -4.77 0.54 15.84
C LYS A 84 -4.74 2.04 16.08
N HIS A 85 -4.19 2.48 17.21
CA HIS A 85 -4.32 3.84 17.72
C HIS A 85 -3.04 4.67 17.71
N CYS A 86 -1.87 4.04 17.60
CA CYS A 86 -0.56 4.69 17.71
C CYS A 86 0.35 4.30 16.54
N GLN A 87 -0.22 4.27 15.34
CA GLN A 87 0.42 3.78 14.13
C GLN A 87 1.71 4.56 13.79
N LYS A 88 1.73 5.87 14.05
CA LYS A 88 2.88 6.73 13.76
C LYS A 88 3.95 6.55 14.82
N SER A 89 3.57 6.61 16.09
CA SER A 89 4.50 6.41 17.21
C SER A 89 5.15 5.03 17.22
N CYS A 90 4.43 3.99 16.77
CA CYS A 90 4.98 2.64 16.64
C CYS A 90 5.70 2.37 15.31
N GLY A 91 5.87 3.38 14.45
CA GLY A 91 6.61 3.25 13.19
C GLY A 91 5.92 2.41 12.12
N ILE A 92 4.63 2.09 12.31
CA ILE A 92 3.82 1.22 11.45
C ILE A 92 3.31 1.97 10.22
N CYS A 93 3.31 3.31 10.29
CA CYS A 93 2.99 4.17 9.16
C CYS A 93 3.87 4.00 7.95
N LYS A 94 5.06 3.43 8.13
CA LYS A 94 5.80 2.88 7.02
C LYS A 94 5.15 1.56 6.70
N ALA A 95 4.22 1.59 5.75
CA ALA A 95 3.64 0.40 5.16
C ALA A 95 4.75 -0.64 4.99
N SER A 96 4.58 -1.73 5.72
CA SER A 96 5.34 -2.96 5.65
C SER A 96 5.98 -3.19 4.29
N GLN A 97 7.30 -3.36 4.26
CA GLN A 97 8.04 -4.06 3.21
C GLN A 97 7.88 -3.46 1.81
N CYS A 98 8.16 -2.17 1.66
CA CYS A 98 8.51 -1.62 0.36
C CYS A 98 9.99 -1.27 0.35
N ASP A 99 10.82 -2.31 0.46
CA ASP A 99 12.25 -2.23 0.30
C ASP A 99 12.64 -2.87 -1.03
N ASP A 100 13.75 -2.42 -1.59
CA ASP A 100 14.43 -3.17 -2.64
C ASP A 100 14.86 -4.54 -2.11
N SER A 101 14.73 -5.55 -2.95
CA SER A 101 15.14 -6.92 -2.66
C SER A 101 16.59 -6.94 -2.20
N ALA A 102 16.84 -7.59 -1.06
CA ALA A 102 18.15 -7.59 -0.42
C ALA A 102 19.26 -8.12 -1.36
N SER A 103 18.93 -9.05 -2.27
CA SER A 103 19.87 -9.64 -3.22
C SER A 103 20.37 -8.67 -4.29
N VAL A 104 19.61 -7.61 -4.60
CA VAL A 104 19.96 -6.67 -5.68
C VAL A 104 19.89 -5.19 -5.27
N LYS A 105 19.65 -4.93 -3.98
CA LYS A 105 19.44 -3.59 -3.39
C LYS A 105 20.53 -2.58 -3.75
N GLN A 106 21.80 -3.03 -3.85
CA GLN A 106 22.92 -2.15 -4.19
C GLN A 106 22.85 -1.61 -5.63
N ASN A 107 22.24 -2.37 -6.55
CA ASN A 107 22.17 -2.03 -7.97
C ASN A 107 20.89 -1.27 -8.33
N CYS A 108 19.83 -1.44 -7.53
CA CYS A 108 18.53 -0.80 -7.75
C CYS A 108 18.61 0.73 -7.98
N PRO A 109 19.40 1.53 -7.24
CA PRO A 109 19.52 2.96 -7.50
C PRO A 109 20.12 3.29 -8.87
N GLN A 110 21.10 2.50 -9.32
CA GLN A 110 21.76 2.70 -10.61
C GLN A 110 20.85 2.30 -11.77
N TRP A 111 20.15 1.17 -11.66
CA TRP A 111 19.17 0.76 -12.66
C TRP A 111 18.00 1.73 -12.75
N ALA A 112 17.50 2.23 -11.62
CA ALA A 112 16.48 3.26 -11.61
C ALA A 112 16.95 4.52 -12.36
N LYS A 113 18.17 5.01 -12.09
CA LYS A 113 18.78 6.14 -12.83
C LYS A 113 18.93 5.88 -14.33
N LYS A 114 19.19 4.63 -14.72
CA LYS A 114 19.27 4.20 -16.14
C LYS A 114 17.91 4.04 -16.84
N GLY A 115 16.81 4.28 -16.13
CA GLY A 115 15.45 4.20 -16.66
C GLY A 115 14.89 2.78 -16.71
N GLU A 116 15.48 1.83 -15.99
CA GLU A 116 15.02 0.44 -15.96
C GLU A 116 13.60 0.29 -15.40
N CYS A 117 13.16 1.21 -14.53
CA CYS A 117 11.79 1.25 -14.02
C CYS A 117 10.73 1.37 -15.13
N ASN A 118 11.11 1.88 -16.31
CA ASN A 118 10.25 1.98 -17.48
C ASN A 118 10.48 0.83 -18.46
N LYS A 119 11.74 0.47 -18.71
CA LYS A 119 12.12 -0.58 -19.68
C LYS A 119 11.79 -1.99 -19.17
N ASN A 120 12.18 -2.28 -17.93
CA ASN A 120 12.07 -3.58 -17.28
C ASN A 120 11.11 -3.54 -16.08
N LYS A 121 9.96 -2.89 -16.30
CA LYS A 121 8.99 -2.50 -15.28
C LYS A 121 8.60 -3.63 -14.32
N VAL A 122 8.18 -4.79 -14.83
CA VAL A 122 7.73 -5.92 -13.98
C VAL A 122 8.85 -6.41 -13.06
N TRP A 123 10.06 -6.56 -13.61
CA TRP A 123 11.22 -7.03 -12.84
C TRP A 123 11.65 -5.99 -11.82
N MET A 124 11.75 -4.73 -12.23
CA MET A 124 12.13 -3.61 -11.36
C MET A 124 11.09 -3.35 -10.27
N TYR A 125 9.79 -3.51 -10.55
CA TYR A 125 8.76 -3.34 -9.52
C TYR A 125 8.74 -4.49 -8.51
N THR A 126 9.18 -5.67 -8.94
CA THR A 126 9.30 -6.84 -8.06
C THR A 126 10.53 -6.71 -7.16
N ASN A 127 11.67 -6.28 -7.71
CA ASN A 127 12.96 -6.35 -7.04
C ASN A 127 13.50 -5.00 -6.54
N CYS A 128 13.07 -3.90 -7.13
CA CYS A 128 13.51 -2.54 -6.83
C CYS A 128 12.34 -1.56 -6.61
N PRO A 129 11.29 -1.92 -5.83
CA PRO A 129 10.12 -1.07 -5.68
C PRO A 129 10.41 0.27 -4.98
N MET A 130 11.40 0.33 -4.09
CA MET A 130 11.81 1.58 -3.42
C MET A 130 12.56 2.48 -4.40
N SER A 131 13.56 1.94 -5.08
CA SER A 131 14.33 2.72 -6.07
C SER A 131 13.48 3.19 -7.26
N CYS A 132 12.40 2.48 -7.60
CA CYS A 132 11.44 2.90 -8.63
C CYS A 132 10.31 3.80 -8.12
N ASN A 133 10.31 4.19 -6.84
CA ASN A 133 9.27 5.02 -6.23
C ASN A 133 7.84 4.48 -6.46
N ILE A 134 7.67 3.16 -6.37
CA ILE A 134 6.35 2.50 -6.46
C ILE A 134 5.87 1.94 -5.12
N CYS A 135 6.53 2.42 -4.06
CA CYS A 135 5.99 2.48 -2.71
C CYS A 135 4.93 3.58 -2.64
#